data_AF-W9VQE2-F1
#
_entry.id   AF-W9VQE2-F1
#
_cell.length_a   1.000
_cell.length_b   1.000
_cell.length_c   1.000
_cell.angle_alpha   90.00
_cell.angle_beta   90.00
_cell.angle_gamma   90.00
#
_symmetry.space_group_name_H-M   'P 1'
#
loop_
_entity.id
_entity.type
_entity.pdbx_description
1 polymer ?
#
loop_
_entity_poly.entity_id
_entity_poly.type
_entity_poly.pdbx_seq_one_letter_code
_entity_poly.pdbx_strand_id
1 'polypeptide(L)'
;MPGRLLSWPDWPEFTAAKAEPGDDPVGYKRTLAEKYGKENIIKSWLKLCQELESVTDRITEHGSSAIPEVTFEEVFDLSPERRQALKGRWPAETPFILNLYYSPTQMAARSRLKQLKLSKELNSCRHDKPGSSYSLESLSYADGIRIRPPGVTFRGLGPHVDARSLCRWADPTYQSVCSAVFSGHLESLANCDLSARQHANQAMFPGSAHSRVFRVFQGWTALTFAGLGEGSLMLYPNVIWTVAYLLLPPFFRAPEAEADVMDVSKWSFDVEDPWFPGTFRDDSQLLSPTSHPHLWLRE
;
A
#
# COMPACT_ATOMS: atom_id res chain seq x y z
N MET A 1 -7.34 23.56 16.00
CA MET A 1 -6.71 22.24 15.85
C MET A 1 -7.81 21.18 15.75
N PRO A 2 -7.67 20.16 14.90
CA PRO A 2 -8.48 18.93 14.98
C PRO A 2 -8.34 18.26 16.35
N GLY A 3 -9.21 17.30 16.67
CA GLY A 3 -9.02 16.46 17.86
C GLY A 3 -7.73 15.63 17.75
N ARG A 4 -7.04 15.43 18.87
CA ARG A 4 -5.91 14.49 18.95
C ARG A 4 -6.43 13.06 19.09
N LEU A 5 -5.78 12.15 18.37
CA LEU A 5 -5.89 10.72 18.58
C LEU A 5 -5.22 10.38 19.92
N LEU A 6 -6.02 9.98 20.92
CA LEU A 6 -5.53 9.61 22.27
C LEU A 6 -5.34 8.10 22.42
N SER A 7 -6.08 7.32 21.64
CA SER A 7 -5.93 5.88 21.46
C SER A 7 -6.27 5.55 20.01
N TRP A 8 -5.84 4.39 19.53
CA TRP A 8 -6.43 3.83 18.32
C TRP A 8 -7.92 3.55 18.55
N PRO A 9 -8.75 3.67 17.50
CA PRO A 9 -10.13 3.18 17.51
C PRO A 9 -10.15 1.69 17.19
N ASP A 10 -11.22 1.00 17.57
CA ASP A 10 -11.43 -0.41 17.22
C ASP A 10 -11.60 -0.55 15.71
N TRP A 11 -10.51 -0.88 15.01
CA TRP A 11 -10.54 -1.21 13.59
C TRP A 11 -11.18 -2.59 13.37
N PRO A 12 -11.81 -2.83 12.20
CA PRO A 12 -12.25 -4.18 11.86
C PRO A 12 -11.04 -5.12 11.77
N GLU A 13 -11.00 -6.15 12.62
CA GLU A 13 -10.01 -7.22 12.53
C GLU A 13 -10.45 -8.27 11.49
N PHE A 14 -9.53 -8.75 10.65
CA PHE A 14 -9.82 -9.70 9.57
C PHE A 14 -9.37 -11.12 9.94
N THR A 15 -10.31 -12.07 9.88
CA THR A 15 -10.12 -13.48 10.28
C THR A 15 -10.69 -14.41 9.21
N ALA A 16 -10.25 -15.67 9.15
CA ALA A 16 -10.66 -16.63 8.10
C ALA A 16 -12.19 -16.78 7.93
N ALA A 17 -12.97 -16.59 9.00
CA ALA A 17 -14.44 -16.56 8.97
C ALA A 17 -15.04 -15.36 8.19
N LYS A 18 -14.21 -14.43 7.69
CA LYS A 18 -14.55 -13.26 6.87
C LYS A 18 -13.83 -13.29 5.51
N ALA A 19 -13.46 -14.47 5.01
CA ALA A 19 -12.85 -14.63 3.68
C ALA A 19 -13.76 -14.11 2.56
N GLU A 20 -13.15 -13.63 1.47
CA GLU A 20 -13.85 -13.29 0.22
C GLU A 20 -14.59 -14.53 -0.33
N PRO A 21 -15.93 -14.51 -0.41
CA PRO A 21 -16.71 -15.68 -0.80
C PRO A 21 -16.86 -15.78 -2.33
N GLY A 22 -15.75 -15.99 -3.05
CA GLY A 22 -15.79 -16.09 -4.51
C GLY A 22 -14.47 -16.36 -5.22
N ASP A 23 -14.59 -16.53 -6.54
CA ASP A 23 -13.52 -16.89 -7.49
C ASP A 23 -12.80 -18.21 -7.09
N ASP A 24 -11.54 -18.44 -7.49
CA ASP A 24 -10.77 -19.62 -7.08
C ASP A 24 -9.47 -19.22 -6.35
N PRO A 25 -9.57 -18.84 -5.05
CA PRO A 25 -8.41 -18.43 -4.27
C PRO A 25 -7.34 -19.54 -4.17
N VAL A 26 -7.78 -20.79 -4.05
CA VAL A 26 -6.94 -21.99 -4.00
C VAL A 26 -6.21 -22.20 -5.32
N GLY A 27 -6.91 -22.08 -6.46
CA GLY A 27 -6.31 -22.12 -7.79
C GLY A 27 -5.26 -21.04 -8.01
N TYR A 28 -5.45 -19.83 -7.50
CA TYR A 28 -4.41 -18.78 -7.52
C TYR A 28 -3.18 -19.16 -6.69
N LYS A 29 -3.37 -19.70 -5.48
CA LYS A 29 -2.27 -20.19 -4.62
C LYS A 29 -1.51 -21.33 -5.30
N ARG A 30 -2.20 -22.37 -5.77
CA ARG A 30 -1.61 -23.51 -6.48
C ARG A 30 -0.85 -23.06 -7.73
N THR A 31 -1.46 -22.27 -8.60
CA THR A 31 -0.81 -21.75 -9.83
C THR A 31 0.49 -21.01 -9.53
N LEU A 32 0.53 -20.19 -8.47
CA LEU A 32 1.73 -19.47 -8.07
C LEU A 32 2.77 -20.40 -7.42
N ALA A 33 2.35 -21.37 -6.61
CA ALA A 33 3.24 -22.35 -5.97
C ALA A 33 3.86 -23.33 -6.97
N GLU A 34 3.12 -23.76 -7.99
CA GLU A 34 3.60 -24.57 -9.12
C GLU A 34 4.61 -23.79 -9.98
N LYS A 35 4.32 -22.52 -10.28
CA LYS A 35 5.13 -21.65 -11.14
C LYS A 35 6.44 -21.18 -10.51
N TYR A 36 6.45 -20.92 -9.20
CA TYR A 36 7.62 -20.35 -8.50
C TYR A 36 8.30 -21.32 -7.53
N GLY A 37 7.63 -22.40 -7.14
CA GLY A 37 8.14 -23.43 -6.22
C GLY A 37 7.95 -23.07 -4.74
N LYS A 38 7.42 -24.04 -3.97
CA LYS A 38 7.20 -23.94 -2.51
C LYS A 38 8.43 -23.40 -1.75
N GLU A 39 9.61 -23.90 -2.08
CA GLU A 39 10.87 -23.55 -1.41
C GLU A 39 11.22 -22.05 -1.57
N ASN A 40 10.97 -21.47 -2.74
CA ASN A 40 11.22 -20.04 -2.99
C ASN A 40 10.22 -19.15 -2.26
N ILE A 41 8.95 -19.56 -2.14
CA ILE A 41 7.93 -18.84 -1.39
C ILE A 41 8.25 -18.88 0.12
N ILE A 42 8.70 -20.02 0.65
CA ILE A 42 9.18 -20.16 2.04
C ILE A 42 10.42 -19.29 2.29
N LYS A 43 11.41 -19.34 1.38
CA LYS A 43 12.63 -18.51 1.43
C LYS A 43 12.29 -17.01 1.48
N SER A 44 11.32 -16.56 0.66
CA SER A 44 10.82 -15.19 0.72
C SER A 44 10.15 -14.87 2.05
N TRP A 45 9.26 -15.75 2.55
CA TRP A 45 8.52 -15.50 3.80
C TRP A 45 9.44 -15.34 5.01
N LEU A 46 10.38 -16.25 5.19
CA LEU A 46 11.36 -16.20 6.28
C LEU A 46 12.18 -14.91 6.24
N LYS A 47 12.74 -14.57 5.07
CA LYS A 47 13.53 -13.35 4.89
C LYS A 47 12.70 -12.08 5.13
N LEU A 48 11.49 -12.04 4.60
CA LEU A 48 10.60 -10.89 4.74
C LEU A 48 10.33 -10.56 6.20
N CYS A 49 10.00 -11.57 7.03
CA CYS A 49 9.64 -11.31 8.41
C CYS A 49 10.85 -10.79 9.22
N GLN A 50 12.04 -11.36 8.99
CA GLN A 50 13.31 -10.85 9.55
C GLN A 50 13.59 -9.38 9.14
N GLU A 51 13.32 -9.02 7.88
CA GLU A 51 13.47 -7.64 7.41
C GLU A 51 12.41 -6.70 8.02
N LEU A 52 11.20 -7.19 8.30
CA LEU A 52 10.13 -6.42 8.94
C LEU A 52 10.39 -6.12 10.42
N GLU A 53 11.06 -7.02 11.16
CA GLU A 53 11.58 -6.73 12.51
C GLU A 53 12.49 -5.50 12.47
N SER A 54 13.53 -5.54 11.62
CA SER A 54 14.49 -4.43 11.44
C SER A 54 13.84 -3.12 10.94
N VAL A 55 12.74 -3.22 10.18
CA VAL A 55 11.96 -2.05 9.75
C VAL A 55 11.13 -1.47 10.88
N THR A 56 10.56 -2.33 11.72
CA THR A 56 9.74 -1.95 12.88
C THR A 56 10.62 -1.26 13.93
N ASP A 57 11.76 -1.84 14.30
CA ASP A 57 12.75 -1.23 15.20
C ASP A 57 13.10 0.21 14.76
N ARG A 58 13.41 0.38 13.48
CA ARG A 58 13.74 1.68 12.90
C ARG A 58 12.56 2.65 12.91
N ILE A 59 11.33 2.19 12.68
CA ILE A 59 10.11 3.01 12.77
C ILE A 59 9.89 3.45 14.23
N THR A 60 10.03 2.55 15.19
CA THR A 60 9.84 2.80 16.62
C THR A 60 10.90 3.77 17.17
N GLU A 61 12.16 3.63 16.75
CA GLU A 61 13.25 4.55 17.10
C GLU A 61 13.05 5.97 16.53
N HIS A 62 12.69 6.07 15.25
CA HIS A 62 12.64 7.35 14.52
C HIS A 62 11.27 8.05 14.59
N GLY A 63 10.21 7.31 14.92
CA GLY A 63 8.82 7.78 14.95
C GLY A 63 8.43 8.48 13.64
N SER A 64 7.90 9.71 13.77
CA SER A 64 7.50 10.51 12.60
C SER A 64 8.65 10.85 11.64
N SER A 65 9.90 10.89 12.12
CA SER A 65 11.06 11.20 11.27
C SER A 65 11.46 10.05 10.33
N ALA A 66 10.86 8.87 10.48
CA ALA A 66 10.96 7.78 9.50
C ALA A 66 10.27 8.11 8.15
N ILE A 67 9.48 9.18 8.07
CA ILE A 67 8.91 9.72 6.83
C ILE A 67 9.88 10.78 6.27
N PRO A 68 10.41 10.63 5.04
CA PRO A 68 11.30 11.64 4.46
C PRO A 68 10.61 12.99 4.26
N GLU A 69 11.15 14.03 4.87
CA GLU A 69 10.82 15.44 4.64
C GLU A 69 11.89 16.09 3.75
N VAL A 70 11.46 16.94 2.82
CA VAL A 70 12.32 17.79 1.97
C VAL A 70 11.60 19.12 1.71
N THR A 71 12.35 20.22 1.63
CA THR A 71 11.79 21.50 1.15
C THR A 71 11.53 21.44 -0.35
N PHE A 72 10.72 22.37 -0.88
CA PHE A 72 10.43 22.40 -2.33
C PHE A 72 11.69 22.71 -3.15
N GLU A 73 12.59 23.52 -2.61
CA GLU A 73 13.82 23.97 -3.26
C GLU A 73 14.88 22.85 -3.30
N GLU A 74 14.97 21.99 -2.28
CA GLU A 74 15.89 20.83 -2.23
C GLU A 74 15.52 19.69 -3.20
N VAL A 75 14.32 19.68 -3.80
CA VAL A 75 13.87 18.64 -4.74
C VAL A 75 14.78 18.52 -5.97
N PHE A 76 15.49 19.60 -6.35
CA PHE A 76 16.15 19.71 -7.66
C PHE A 76 17.61 19.23 -7.69
N ASP A 77 18.28 19.00 -6.55
CA ASP A 77 19.72 18.69 -6.46
C ASP A 77 20.04 17.36 -5.72
N LEU A 78 19.21 16.31 -5.91
CA LEU A 78 19.33 15.04 -5.17
C LEU A 78 19.79 13.83 -6.02
N SER A 79 20.71 13.06 -5.42
CA SER A 79 21.46 11.94 -6.04
C SER A 79 20.60 10.71 -6.39
N PRO A 80 21.11 9.77 -7.21
CA PRO A 80 20.33 8.65 -7.72
C PRO A 80 19.78 7.70 -6.65
N GLU A 81 20.50 7.51 -5.55
CA GLU A 81 20.25 6.45 -4.55
C GLU A 81 18.96 6.70 -3.74
N ARG A 82 18.51 7.94 -3.62
CA ARG A 82 17.38 8.35 -2.75
C ARG A 82 15.97 8.05 -3.32
N ARG A 83 15.86 7.44 -4.50
CA ARG A 83 14.65 7.55 -5.35
C ARG A 83 13.56 6.47 -5.16
N GLN A 84 13.69 5.51 -4.24
CA GLN A 84 12.89 4.26 -4.25
C GLN A 84 12.05 3.96 -2.98
N ALA A 85 11.04 4.80 -2.69
CA ALA A 85 9.96 4.49 -1.72
C ALA A 85 8.59 5.08 -2.16
N LEU A 86 7.49 4.33 -2.00
CA LEU A 86 6.16 4.61 -2.62
C LEU A 86 5.05 4.99 -1.59
N LYS A 87 3.77 5.20 -1.99
CA LYS A 87 2.63 5.61 -1.10
C LYS A 87 1.17 5.26 -1.54
N GLY A 88 0.25 5.23 -0.55
CA GLY A 88 -1.25 5.27 -0.62
C GLY A 88 -1.93 4.09 0.13
N ARG A 89 -3.20 4.08 0.60
CA ARG A 89 -4.38 5.01 0.85
C ARG A 89 -5.62 4.12 1.13
N TRP A 90 -6.81 4.68 1.51
CA TRP A 90 -8.20 4.17 1.27
C TRP A 90 -9.29 4.94 2.12
N PRO A 91 -10.27 4.38 2.87
CA PRO A 91 -11.74 4.62 2.70
C PRO A 91 -12.43 5.83 3.42
N ALA A 92 -13.59 5.61 4.05
CA ALA A 92 -14.80 6.38 3.73
C ALA A 92 -15.72 6.77 4.90
N GLU A 93 -15.54 6.27 6.14
CA GLU A 93 -16.35 6.67 7.31
C GLU A 93 -16.09 8.11 7.80
N THR A 94 -15.61 8.99 6.92
CA THR A 94 -15.23 10.36 7.25
C THR A 94 -16.14 11.37 6.52
N PRO A 95 -17.18 11.94 7.17
CA PRO A 95 -18.03 13.00 6.61
C PRO A 95 -17.29 14.34 6.44
N PHE A 96 -15.96 14.30 6.50
CA PHE A 96 -15.03 15.39 6.26
C PHE A 96 -14.56 15.41 4.80
N ILE A 97 -14.84 14.37 4.00
CA ILE A 97 -14.59 14.37 2.56
C ILE A 97 -15.79 15.01 1.86
N LEU A 98 -15.57 16.15 1.21
CA LEU A 98 -16.55 16.77 0.33
C LEU A 98 -16.28 16.32 -1.11
N ASN A 99 -17.33 15.83 -1.78
CA ASN A 99 -17.33 15.47 -3.20
C ASN A 99 -17.40 16.71 -4.12
N LEU A 100 -16.54 17.68 -3.82
CA LEU A 100 -16.29 18.89 -4.59
C LEU A 100 -15.01 18.62 -5.41
N TYR A 101 -15.08 18.76 -6.73
CA TYR A 101 -14.01 18.32 -7.63
C TYR A 101 -13.34 19.45 -8.43
N TYR A 102 -14.11 20.47 -8.81
CA TYR A 102 -13.72 21.49 -9.80
C TYR A 102 -13.80 22.93 -9.26
N SER A 103 -13.68 23.12 -7.94
CA SER A 103 -13.65 24.48 -7.37
C SER A 103 -12.46 25.29 -7.92
N PRO A 104 -12.56 26.63 -8.02
CA PRO A 104 -11.45 27.47 -8.50
C PRO A 104 -10.14 27.21 -7.75
N THR A 105 -10.20 26.98 -6.43
CA THR A 105 -9.05 26.63 -5.59
C THR A 105 -8.43 25.28 -5.99
N GLN A 106 -9.22 24.24 -6.22
CA GLN A 106 -8.70 22.93 -6.67
C GLN A 106 -8.11 23.01 -8.08
N MET A 107 -8.76 23.73 -8.98
CA MET A 107 -8.26 23.91 -10.35
C MET A 107 -6.94 24.67 -10.36
N ALA A 108 -6.85 25.79 -9.63
CA ALA A 108 -5.63 26.58 -9.49
C ALA A 108 -4.51 25.81 -8.78
N ALA A 109 -4.82 24.95 -7.80
CA ALA A 109 -3.84 24.09 -7.15
C ALA A 109 -3.25 23.05 -8.12
N ARG A 110 -4.11 22.36 -8.89
CA ARG A 110 -3.67 21.35 -9.88
C ARG A 110 -2.89 21.95 -11.06
N SER A 111 -3.24 23.15 -11.52
CA SER A 111 -2.57 23.81 -12.66
C SER A 111 -1.35 24.65 -12.30
N ARG A 112 -1.03 24.84 -11.00
CA ARG A 112 0.09 25.67 -10.55
C ARG A 112 1.42 25.10 -11.05
N LEU A 113 2.27 25.93 -11.67
CA LEU A 113 3.55 25.48 -12.23
C LEU A 113 4.46 24.75 -11.22
N LYS A 114 4.49 25.16 -9.94
CA LYS A 114 5.20 24.42 -8.88
C LYS A 114 4.64 23.00 -8.68
N GLN A 115 3.32 22.81 -8.76
CA GLN A 115 2.68 21.49 -8.65
C GLN A 115 2.95 20.62 -9.88
N LEU A 116 2.88 21.18 -11.09
CA LEU A 116 3.17 20.44 -12.33
C LEU A 116 4.62 19.96 -12.37
N LYS A 117 5.58 20.82 -11.99
CA LYS A 117 6.99 20.43 -11.81
C LYS A 117 7.14 19.30 -10.79
N LEU A 118 6.58 19.46 -9.58
CA LEU A 118 6.65 18.43 -8.54
C LEU A 118 6.09 17.08 -9.01
N SER A 119 4.94 17.06 -9.70
CA SER A 119 4.38 15.82 -10.24
C SER A 119 5.29 15.16 -11.28
N LYS A 120 5.99 15.95 -12.10
CA LYS A 120 6.96 15.47 -13.10
C LYS A 120 8.21 14.88 -12.44
N GLU A 121 8.78 15.57 -11.44
CA GLU A 121 9.95 15.07 -10.71
C GLU A 121 9.63 13.78 -9.94
N LEU A 122 8.45 13.70 -9.31
CA LEU A 122 7.97 12.47 -8.67
C LEU A 122 7.84 11.33 -9.70
N ASN A 123 7.26 11.59 -10.87
CA ASN A 123 7.18 10.57 -11.92
C ASN A 123 8.57 10.13 -12.44
N SER A 124 9.61 10.98 -12.35
CA SER A 124 10.97 10.65 -12.81
C SER A 124 11.66 9.52 -12.03
N CYS A 125 11.10 9.08 -10.89
CA CYS A 125 11.57 7.86 -10.22
C CYS A 125 11.23 6.59 -11.01
N ARG A 126 10.38 6.68 -12.05
CA ARG A 126 9.90 5.56 -12.86
C ARG A 126 10.63 5.44 -14.19
N HIS A 127 10.68 4.20 -14.67
CA HIS A 127 11.18 3.86 -16.00
C HIS A 127 10.24 2.87 -16.70
N ASP A 128 10.41 2.77 -18.00
CA ASP A 128 9.72 1.84 -18.90
C ASP A 128 10.72 1.43 -20.00
N LYS A 129 10.35 0.49 -20.86
CA LYS A 129 11.23 -0.05 -21.91
C LYS A 129 11.77 1.06 -22.84
N PRO A 130 13.03 0.97 -23.30
CA PRO A 130 13.55 1.86 -24.33
C PRO A 130 12.64 1.87 -25.56
N GLY A 131 12.30 3.07 -26.04
CA GLY A 131 11.37 3.26 -27.17
C GLY A 131 9.87 3.24 -26.82
N SER A 132 9.51 3.13 -25.53
CA SER A 132 8.14 3.35 -25.07
C SER A 132 7.67 4.80 -25.30
N SER A 133 6.36 4.98 -25.41
CA SER A 133 5.71 6.31 -25.47
C SER A 133 5.40 6.89 -24.08
N TYR A 134 6.09 6.41 -23.04
CA TYR A 134 5.86 6.83 -21.66
C TYR A 134 6.18 8.32 -21.47
N SER A 135 5.27 9.04 -20.81
CA SER A 135 5.41 10.46 -20.49
C SER A 135 5.42 10.69 -18.99
N LEU A 136 6.32 11.57 -18.54
CA LEU A 136 6.38 12.04 -17.16
C LEU A 136 5.30 13.10 -16.87
N GLU A 137 4.67 13.68 -17.91
CA GLU A 137 3.62 14.68 -17.75
C GLU A 137 2.35 14.08 -17.15
N SER A 138 1.84 14.69 -16.08
CA SER A 138 0.70 14.14 -15.33
C SER A 138 -0.64 14.61 -15.88
N LEU A 139 -1.58 13.68 -16.07
CA LEU A 139 -2.99 13.99 -16.26
C LEU A 139 -3.57 14.63 -14.99
N SER A 140 -4.46 15.61 -15.15
CA SER A 140 -5.16 16.25 -14.03
C SER A 140 -6.24 15.31 -13.46
N TYR A 141 -5.92 14.62 -12.37
CA TYR A 141 -6.87 13.75 -11.68
C TYR A 141 -7.79 14.56 -10.75
N ALA A 142 -9.10 14.51 -11.02
CA ALA A 142 -10.12 15.10 -10.17
C ALA A 142 -10.39 14.17 -8.96
N ASP A 143 -10.25 14.73 -7.77
CA ASP A 143 -10.38 14.03 -6.48
C ASP A 143 -11.01 15.03 -5.46
N GLY A 144 -11.61 14.51 -4.40
CA GLY A 144 -12.33 15.29 -3.39
C GLY A 144 -11.44 16.16 -2.51
N ILE A 145 -12.05 16.90 -1.59
CA ILE A 145 -11.35 17.73 -0.59
C ILE A 145 -11.72 17.29 0.82
N ARG A 146 -10.74 17.22 1.74
CA ARG A 146 -10.96 16.77 3.13
C ARG A 146 -10.81 17.93 4.12
N ILE A 147 -11.90 18.28 4.80
CA ILE A 147 -11.97 19.37 5.81
C ILE A 147 -12.40 18.78 7.16
N ARG A 148 -11.48 18.69 8.12
CA ARG A 148 -11.73 18.16 9.47
C ARG A 148 -12.02 19.32 10.44
N PRO A 149 -13.24 19.43 11.02
CA PRO A 149 -13.55 20.46 12.00
C PRO A 149 -12.70 20.33 13.28
N PRO A 150 -12.44 21.44 14.00
CA PRO A 150 -11.72 21.39 15.26
C PRO A 150 -12.52 20.63 16.34
N GLY A 151 -11.82 19.95 17.25
CA GLY A 151 -12.43 19.27 18.40
C GLY A 151 -13.24 18.00 18.12
N VAL A 152 -13.53 17.66 16.85
CA VAL A 152 -14.29 16.44 16.52
C VAL A 152 -13.36 15.22 16.49
N THR A 153 -13.74 14.16 17.23
CA THR A 153 -13.01 12.89 17.27
C THR A 153 -13.06 12.19 15.92
N PHE A 154 -11.89 11.94 15.32
CA PHE A 154 -11.76 11.18 14.07
C PHE A 154 -11.37 9.73 14.37
N ARG A 155 -12.26 8.78 14.09
CA ARG A 155 -12.06 7.32 14.30
C ARG A 155 -11.11 6.66 13.28
N GLY A 156 -10.11 7.39 12.80
CA GLY A 156 -9.14 6.86 11.86
C GLY A 156 -9.77 6.38 10.53
N LEU A 157 -8.99 5.62 9.80
CA LEU A 157 -9.43 4.64 8.83
C LEU A 157 -8.49 3.45 9.07
N GLY A 158 -9.01 2.21 9.09
CA GLY A 158 -8.18 1.02 9.32
C GLY A 158 -7.05 0.91 8.29
N PRO A 159 -5.83 0.46 8.65
CA PRO A 159 -4.67 0.40 7.75
C PRO A 159 -4.96 -0.31 6.43
N HIS A 160 -4.36 0.20 5.36
CA HIS A 160 -4.84 -0.09 4.00
C HIS A 160 -3.80 0.12 2.90
N VAL A 161 -3.95 -0.61 1.78
CA VAL A 161 -3.27 -0.31 0.52
C VAL A 161 -4.28 -0.25 -0.64
N ASP A 162 -4.54 0.99 -1.05
CA ASP A 162 -5.33 1.45 -2.19
C ASP A 162 -4.93 0.79 -3.52
N ALA A 163 -5.80 0.98 -4.52
CA ALA A 163 -5.55 0.50 -5.88
C ALA A 163 -5.26 -1.01 -5.90
N ARG A 164 -6.31 -1.74 -5.52
CA ARG A 164 -6.61 -3.17 -5.69
C ARG A 164 -6.41 -4.03 -4.45
N SER A 165 -6.96 -5.23 -4.55
CA SER A 165 -6.90 -6.29 -3.57
C SER A 165 -6.71 -7.63 -4.30
N LEU A 166 -7.74 -8.46 -4.49
CA LEU A 166 -7.63 -9.81 -5.06
C LEU A 166 -6.91 -9.89 -6.42
N CYS A 167 -6.99 -8.87 -7.29
CA CYS A 167 -6.36 -8.94 -8.61
C CYS A 167 -4.83 -8.96 -8.60
N ARG A 168 -4.16 -8.70 -7.46
CA ARG A 168 -2.69 -8.88 -7.35
C ARG A 168 -2.24 -10.32 -7.58
N TRP A 169 -3.10 -11.27 -7.23
CA TRP A 169 -2.89 -12.71 -7.44
C TRP A 169 -3.63 -13.23 -8.68
N ALA A 170 -4.78 -12.65 -9.02
CA ALA A 170 -5.61 -13.13 -10.14
C ALA A 170 -5.15 -12.67 -11.54
N ASP A 171 -4.61 -11.45 -11.70
CA ASP A 171 -4.16 -10.95 -13.02
C ASP A 171 -2.73 -11.43 -13.34
N PRO A 172 -2.51 -12.24 -14.40
CA PRO A 172 -1.18 -12.76 -14.75
C PRO A 172 -0.13 -11.67 -15.01
N THR A 173 -0.57 -10.49 -15.45
CA THR A 173 0.34 -9.36 -15.67
C THR A 173 0.75 -8.73 -14.34
N TYR A 174 -0.16 -8.52 -13.39
CA TYR A 174 0.16 -8.10 -12.02
C TYR A 174 1.03 -9.13 -11.28
N GLN A 175 0.76 -10.43 -11.45
CA GLN A 175 1.65 -11.50 -10.95
C GLN A 175 3.08 -11.33 -11.46
N SER A 176 3.27 -10.94 -12.73
CA SER A 176 4.61 -10.76 -13.30
C SER A 176 5.36 -9.58 -12.68
N VAL A 177 4.67 -8.46 -12.39
CA VAL A 177 5.22 -7.32 -11.62
C VAL A 177 5.68 -7.76 -10.23
N CYS A 178 4.97 -8.71 -9.62
CA CYS A 178 5.25 -9.20 -8.26
C CYS A 178 6.14 -10.46 -8.25
N SER A 179 6.67 -10.90 -9.39
CA SER A 179 7.38 -12.18 -9.54
C SER A 179 8.59 -12.33 -8.62
N ALA A 180 9.32 -11.25 -8.33
CA ALA A 180 10.43 -11.20 -7.38
C ALA A 180 10.05 -11.66 -5.96
N VAL A 181 8.78 -11.44 -5.55
CA VAL A 181 8.26 -11.82 -4.24
C VAL A 181 8.08 -13.33 -4.14
N PHE A 182 7.57 -13.97 -5.18
CA PHE A 182 7.32 -15.41 -5.18
C PHE A 182 8.57 -16.24 -5.50
N SER A 183 9.56 -15.66 -6.21
CA SER A 183 10.77 -16.36 -6.66
C SER A 183 11.93 -16.38 -5.66
N GLY A 184 11.76 -15.88 -4.42
CA GLY A 184 12.84 -15.88 -3.42
C GLY A 184 13.88 -14.77 -3.62
N HIS A 185 13.54 -13.68 -4.31
CA HIS A 185 14.44 -12.59 -4.71
C HIS A 185 13.82 -11.20 -4.44
N LEU A 186 13.36 -10.99 -3.21
CA LEU A 186 12.55 -9.83 -2.80
C LEU A 186 13.19 -8.47 -3.13
N GLU A 187 14.51 -8.33 -2.99
CA GLU A 187 15.22 -7.08 -3.31
C GLU A 187 15.15 -6.71 -4.79
N SER A 188 14.90 -7.68 -5.67
CA SER A 188 14.65 -7.48 -7.11
C SER A 188 13.23 -7.01 -7.42
N LEU A 189 12.39 -6.69 -6.42
CA LEU A 189 11.08 -6.10 -6.63
C LEU A 189 11.22 -4.66 -7.17
N ALA A 190 11.24 -4.57 -8.50
CA ALA A 190 11.38 -3.35 -9.28
C ALA A 190 10.14 -2.43 -9.17
N ASN A 191 9.92 -1.89 -7.97
CA ASN A 191 8.80 -1.02 -7.63
C ASN A 191 8.70 0.27 -8.50
N CYS A 192 9.76 0.59 -9.25
CA CYS A 192 9.85 1.70 -10.19
C CYS A 192 9.63 1.34 -11.67
N ASP A 193 9.58 0.05 -12.04
CA ASP A 193 9.33 -0.37 -13.42
C ASP A 193 7.82 -0.27 -13.76
N LEU A 194 7.51 0.29 -14.93
CA LEU A 194 6.15 0.38 -15.48
C LEU A 194 5.89 -0.64 -16.60
N SER A 195 6.92 -1.30 -17.12
CA SER A 195 6.91 -2.16 -18.31
C SER A 195 5.88 -3.29 -18.30
N ALA A 196 5.52 -3.78 -17.11
CA ALA A 196 4.37 -4.66 -16.91
C ALA A 196 3.23 -3.98 -16.13
N ARG A 197 3.56 -3.08 -15.19
CA ARG A 197 2.58 -2.49 -14.25
C ARG A 197 1.55 -1.57 -14.90
N GLN A 198 1.88 -0.95 -16.04
CA GLN A 198 0.91 -0.16 -16.82
C GLN A 198 -0.10 -1.01 -17.60
N HIS A 199 0.25 -2.27 -17.90
CA HIS A 199 -0.60 -3.20 -18.66
C HIS A 199 -1.39 -4.18 -17.78
N ALA A 200 -1.06 -4.27 -16.48
CA ALA A 200 -1.79 -5.08 -15.53
C ALA A 200 -3.29 -4.75 -15.55
N ASN A 201 -4.16 -5.77 -15.56
CA ASN A 201 -5.60 -5.56 -15.51
C ASN A 201 -6.04 -5.25 -14.07
N GLN A 202 -5.66 -4.06 -13.62
CA GLN A 202 -6.00 -3.57 -12.29
C GLN A 202 -7.53 -3.52 -12.10
N ALA A 203 -8.31 -3.33 -13.17
CA ALA A 203 -9.77 -3.28 -13.13
C ALA A 203 -10.48 -4.64 -13.27
N MET A 204 -9.74 -5.76 -13.21
CA MET A 204 -10.27 -7.13 -13.30
C MET A 204 -11.45 -7.38 -12.34
N PHE A 205 -11.35 -6.83 -11.13
CA PHE A 205 -12.48 -6.75 -10.20
C PHE A 205 -12.87 -5.27 -10.02
N PRO A 206 -14.01 -4.83 -10.61
CA PRO A 206 -14.49 -3.46 -10.47
C PRO A 206 -15.00 -3.24 -9.05
N GLY A 207 -14.61 -2.12 -8.45
CA GLY A 207 -14.88 -1.81 -7.05
C GLY A 207 -15.23 -0.35 -6.80
N SER A 208 -15.94 -0.07 -5.71
CA SER A 208 -16.39 1.30 -5.42
C SER A 208 -15.23 2.24 -5.05
N ALA A 209 -14.23 1.73 -4.32
CA ALA A 209 -12.98 2.43 -4.00
C ALA A 209 -11.95 2.44 -5.15
N HIS A 210 -12.21 1.75 -6.27
CA HIS A 210 -11.20 1.48 -7.28
C HIS A 210 -11.04 2.57 -8.35
N SER A 211 -9.96 3.34 -8.24
CA SER A 211 -9.47 4.23 -9.31
C SER A 211 -9.35 3.49 -10.65
N ARG A 212 -9.87 4.09 -11.74
CA ARG A 212 -9.69 3.56 -13.11
C ARG A 212 -8.39 4.03 -13.78
N VAL A 213 -7.70 5.02 -13.20
CA VAL A 213 -6.38 5.48 -13.68
C VAL A 213 -5.25 4.90 -12.84
N PHE A 214 -4.13 4.60 -13.48
CA PHE A 214 -2.87 4.32 -12.79
C PHE A 214 -2.36 5.61 -12.13
N ARG A 215 -1.87 5.49 -10.89
CA ARG A 215 -1.33 6.59 -10.08
C ARG A 215 0.04 6.17 -9.56
N VAL A 216 1.08 6.87 -10.01
CA VAL A 216 2.49 6.58 -9.67
C VAL A 216 2.76 6.82 -8.18
N PHE A 217 2.19 7.92 -7.68
CA PHE A 217 2.13 8.33 -6.29
C PHE A 217 0.71 8.80 -5.97
N GLN A 218 0.47 9.03 -4.69
CA GLN A 218 -0.71 9.72 -4.21
C GLN A 218 -0.32 10.75 -3.16
N GLY A 219 -1.10 11.82 -3.06
CA GLY A 219 -0.91 12.85 -2.06
C GLY A 219 -2.09 13.81 -2.01
N TRP A 220 -1.88 14.92 -1.31
CA TRP A 220 -2.78 16.07 -1.23
C TRP A 220 -1.95 17.30 -0.86
N THR A 221 -2.46 18.48 -1.17
CA THR A 221 -1.92 19.74 -0.63
C THR A 221 -2.56 20.01 0.73
N ALA A 222 -1.75 20.25 1.76
CA ALA A 222 -2.28 20.72 3.05
C ALA A 222 -2.80 22.16 2.90
N LEU A 223 -4.04 22.41 3.33
CA LEU A 223 -4.67 23.74 3.33
C LEU A 223 -4.73 24.37 4.73
N THR A 224 -4.44 23.57 5.76
CA THR A 224 -4.37 23.96 7.17
C THR A 224 -3.23 23.20 7.83
N PHE A 225 -2.66 23.74 8.90
CA PHE A 225 -1.75 22.99 9.77
C PHE A 225 -2.47 21.84 10.49
N ALA A 226 -1.77 20.72 10.68
CA ALA A 226 -2.18 19.60 11.53
C ALA A 226 -0.92 18.90 12.08
N GLY A 227 -0.78 18.80 13.40
CA GLY A 227 0.35 18.13 14.03
C GLY A 227 0.26 16.60 14.04
N LEU A 228 1.22 15.97 14.72
CA LEU A 228 1.19 14.53 15.03
C LEU A 228 -0.06 14.20 15.86
N GLY A 229 -0.76 13.13 15.47
CA GLY A 229 -2.01 12.69 16.11
C GLY A 229 -3.23 13.59 15.86
N GLU A 230 -3.08 14.80 15.32
CA GLU A 230 -4.16 15.78 15.13
C GLU A 230 -4.96 15.52 13.83
N GLY A 231 -5.38 14.27 13.63
CA GLY A 231 -6.16 13.88 12.45
C GLY A 231 -5.43 14.13 11.13
N SER A 232 -4.14 13.83 11.06
CA SER A 232 -3.31 13.94 9.85
C SER A 232 -3.37 12.66 8.98
N LEU A 233 -2.23 11.99 8.78
CA LEU A 233 -2.08 10.68 8.11
C LEU A 233 -0.94 9.92 8.80
N MET A 234 -1.10 8.61 8.96
CA MET A 234 -0.03 7.70 9.36
C MET A 234 0.26 6.72 8.20
N LEU A 235 1.48 6.22 8.17
CA LEU A 235 2.09 5.50 7.03
C LEU A 235 3.04 4.45 7.57
N TYR A 236 3.17 3.32 6.88
CA TYR A 236 4.27 2.38 7.08
C TYR A 236 5.39 2.71 6.05
N PRO A 237 6.52 3.33 6.45
CA PRO A 237 7.52 3.89 5.51
C PRO A 237 8.49 2.83 4.93
N ASN A 238 7.97 1.68 4.50
CA ASN A 238 8.70 0.75 3.65
C ASN A 238 7.75 -0.04 2.73
N VAL A 239 7.75 0.26 1.43
CA VAL A 239 6.78 -0.34 0.49
C VAL A 239 7.31 -1.61 -0.20
N ILE A 240 8.62 -1.89 -0.19
CA ILE A 240 9.13 -3.18 -0.71
C ILE A 240 8.63 -4.31 0.20
N TRP A 241 8.92 -4.21 1.49
CA TRP A 241 8.53 -5.22 2.46
C TRP A 241 7.00 -5.22 2.71
N THR A 242 6.32 -4.06 2.74
CA THR A 242 4.84 -4.05 2.82
C THR A 242 4.19 -4.77 1.64
N VAL A 243 4.61 -4.52 0.40
CA VAL A 243 4.01 -5.18 -0.77
C VAL A 243 4.28 -6.68 -0.76
N ALA A 244 5.48 -7.11 -0.37
CA ALA A 244 5.77 -8.53 -0.18
C ALA A 244 4.91 -9.16 0.94
N TYR A 245 4.71 -8.45 2.05
CA TYR A 245 3.89 -8.90 3.19
C TYR A 245 2.40 -8.87 2.91
N LEU A 246 1.91 -8.11 1.93
CA LEU A 246 0.56 -8.31 1.44
C LEU A 246 0.42 -9.64 0.68
N LEU A 247 1.45 -10.03 -0.10
CA LEU A 247 1.36 -11.09 -1.10
C LEU A 247 1.64 -12.50 -0.56
N LEU A 248 2.46 -12.63 0.48
CA LEU A 248 2.96 -13.91 0.99
C LEU A 248 2.11 -14.59 2.08
N PRO A 249 1.49 -13.90 3.07
CA PRO A 249 0.66 -14.55 4.09
C PRO A 249 -0.43 -15.51 3.59
N PRO A 250 -1.09 -15.31 2.42
CA PRO A 250 -2.00 -16.32 1.89
C PRO A 250 -1.38 -17.71 1.69
N PHE A 251 -0.06 -17.82 1.55
CA PHE A 251 0.63 -19.10 1.35
C PHE A 251 1.01 -19.79 2.67
N PHE A 252 0.57 -19.26 3.83
CA PHE A 252 0.95 -19.77 5.14
C PHE A 252 -0.22 -19.76 6.12
N ARG A 253 -0.40 -20.87 6.82
CA ARG A 253 -1.30 -20.99 7.97
C ARG A 253 -0.54 -20.62 9.24
N ALA A 254 -1.09 -19.66 9.99
CA ALA A 254 -0.58 -19.25 11.30
C ALA A 254 -0.70 -20.40 12.33
N PRO A 255 0.16 -20.43 13.36
CA PRO A 255 0.00 -21.36 14.48
C PRO A 255 -1.25 -21.03 15.31
N GLU A 256 -1.84 -22.04 15.95
CA GLU A 256 -3.08 -21.89 16.74
C GLU A 256 -2.87 -21.14 18.07
N ALA A 257 -1.64 -21.13 18.60
CA ALA A 257 -1.29 -20.44 19.83
C ALA A 257 -0.89 -18.98 19.55
N GLU A 258 -1.57 -18.02 20.18
CA GLU A 258 -1.33 -16.57 19.98
C GLU A 258 0.12 -16.17 20.27
N ALA A 259 0.74 -16.76 21.30
CA ALA A 259 2.15 -16.53 21.65
C ALA A 259 3.15 -17.00 20.58
N ASP A 260 2.72 -17.87 19.66
CA ASP A 260 3.54 -18.43 18.59
C ASP A 260 3.38 -17.68 17.26
N VAL A 261 2.43 -16.74 17.15
CA VAL A 261 2.09 -16.03 15.90
C VAL A 261 3.25 -15.19 15.36
N MET A 262 4.13 -14.69 16.23
CA MET A 262 5.34 -13.95 15.85
C MET A 262 6.54 -14.87 15.51
N ASP A 263 6.48 -16.16 15.85
CA ASP A 263 7.51 -17.13 15.48
C ASP A 263 7.24 -17.63 14.06
N VAL A 264 7.88 -16.95 13.10
CA VAL A 264 7.84 -17.23 11.66
C VAL A 264 8.12 -18.70 11.33
N SER A 265 8.90 -19.41 12.15
CA SER A 265 9.25 -20.82 11.94
C SER A 265 8.09 -21.80 12.21
N LYS A 266 7.07 -21.35 12.95
CA LYS A 266 5.86 -22.12 13.30
C LYS A 266 4.73 -21.96 12.29
N TRP A 267 4.85 -21.05 11.32
CA TRP A 267 3.90 -20.89 10.23
C TRP A 267 4.08 -22.02 9.19
N SER A 268 3.00 -22.72 8.85
CA SER A 268 3.04 -23.86 7.93
C SER A 268 2.60 -23.44 6.52
N PHE A 269 3.40 -23.79 5.50
CA PHE A 269 3.06 -23.50 4.10
C PHE A 269 1.78 -24.23 3.66
N ASP A 270 0.81 -23.48 3.14
CA ASP A 270 -0.54 -23.92 2.79
C ASP A 270 -1.03 -23.24 1.50
N VAL A 271 -1.61 -24.01 0.59
CA VAL A 271 -2.22 -23.54 -0.66
C VAL A 271 -3.68 -23.96 -0.81
N GLU A 272 -4.21 -24.72 0.15
CA GLU A 272 -5.51 -25.39 0.11
C GLU A 272 -6.58 -24.65 0.93
N ASP A 273 -6.17 -23.88 1.95
CA ASP A 273 -7.02 -22.87 2.59
C ASP A 273 -7.37 -21.76 1.56
N PRO A 274 -8.65 -21.36 1.36
CA PRO A 274 -9.01 -20.24 0.49
C PRO A 274 -8.71 -18.84 1.08
N TRP A 275 -8.26 -18.73 2.33
CA TRP A 275 -8.06 -17.45 3.03
C TRP A 275 -6.97 -16.55 2.39
N PHE A 276 -7.32 -15.29 2.12
CA PHE A 276 -6.38 -14.22 1.77
C PHE A 276 -6.58 -13.07 2.79
N PRO A 277 -5.60 -12.77 3.67
CA PRO A 277 -5.86 -11.91 4.83
C PRO A 277 -6.23 -10.46 4.45
N GLY A 278 -7.44 -10.04 4.81
CA GLY A 278 -7.95 -8.69 4.51
C GLY A 278 -8.14 -8.38 3.01
N THR A 279 -8.16 -9.43 2.17
CA THR A 279 -8.33 -9.33 0.72
C THR A 279 -9.79 -9.50 0.33
N PHE A 280 -10.31 -8.57 -0.48
CA PHE A 280 -11.67 -8.58 -1.01
C PHE A 280 -11.65 -8.34 -2.53
N ARG A 281 -12.78 -8.55 -3.22
CA ARG A 281 -12.83 -8.40 -4.68
C ARG A 281 -13.05 -6.96 -5.14
N ASP A 282 -14.04 -6.28 -4.58
CA ASP A 282 -14.57 -4.98 -5.02
C ASP A 282 -14.13 -3.81 -4.13
N ASP A 283 -13.18 -4.07 -3.23
CA ASP A 283 -12.52 -3.07 -2.40
C ASP A 283 -11.00 -3.20 -2.43
N SER A 284 -10.29 -2.27 -1.79
CA SER A 284 -8.82 -2.28 -1.75
C SER A 284 -8.29 -3.26 -0.67
N GLN A 285 -6.97 -3.27 -0.40
CA GLN A 285 -6.38 -4.23 0.54
C GLN A 285 -6.49 -3.76 1.99
N LEU A 286 -7.15 -4.52 2.87
CA LEU A 286 -7.25 -4.19 4.30
C LEU A 286 -6.13 -4.86 5.08
N LEU A 287 -5.66 -4.16 6.12
CA LEU A 287 -4.73 -4.68 7.08
C LEU A 287 -5.26 -4.41 8.49
N SER A 288 -5.11 -5.38 9.37
CA SER A 288 -5.46 -5.30 10.78
C SER A 288 -4.44 -6.10 11.59
N PRO A 289 -4.15 -5.75 12.85
CA PRO A 289 -3.21 -6.48 13.71
C PRO A 289 -3.37 -8.00 13.67
N THR A 290 -4.59 -8.54 13.76
CA THR A 290 -4.81 -10.01 13.75
C THR A 290 -4.47 -10.65 12.40
N SER A 291 -4.62 -9.94 11.27
CA SER A 291 -4.33 -10.46 9.93
C SER A 291 -2.91 -10.15 9.45
N HIS A 292 -2.26 -9.14 10.02
CA HIS A 292 -0.95 -8.65 9.62
C HIS A 292 -0.05 -8.36 10.84
N PRO A 293 0.22 -9.36 11.70
CA PRO A 293 0.89 -9.17 12.98
C PRO A 293 2.31 -8.57 12.85
N HIS A 294 3.13 -9.08 11.92
CA HIS A 294 4.51 -8.61 11.67
C HIS A 294 4.61 -7.16 11.11
N LEU A 295 3.51 -6.42 10.97
CA LEU A 295 3.51 -4.99 10.63
C LEU A 295 3.24 -4.08 11.83
N TRP A 296 3.03 -4.62 13.04
CA TRP A 296 2.95 -3.88 14.31
C TRP A 296 2.02 -2.64 14.27
N LEU A 297 0.87 -2.77 13.60
CA LEU A 297 0.02 -1.66 13.14
C LEU A 297 -0.61 -0.76 14.23
N ARG A 298 -0.33 -1.00 15.52
CA ARG A 298 -0.81 -0.20 16.66
C ARG A 298 0.31 0.63 17.32
N GLU A 299 1.53 0.59 16.80
CA GLU A 299 2.71 1.30 17.32
C GLU A 299 3.04 2.55 16.50
#